data_AF-G2PZ80-F1
#
_entry.id   AF-G2PZ80-F1
#
_cell.length_a   1.000
_cell.length_b   1.000
_cell.length_c   1.000
_cell.angle_alpha   90.00
_cell.angle_beta   90.00
_cell.angle_gamma   90.00
#
_symmetry.space_group_name_H-M   'P 1'
#
loop_
_entity.id
_entity.type
_entity.pdbx_description
1 polymer ?
#
loop_
_entity_poly.entity_id
_entity_poly.type
_entity_poly.pdbx_seq_one_letter_code
_entity_poly.pdbx_strand_id
1 'polypeptide(L)'
;MGFIALEVKELVDILLKNVDMPEIITKVEVNKNEVVVGVKPAAFLPQMSLKFTITSMQNKLSILFDPSKNLIVYGFLLGKLKDEKIEGLQLFKDRLEIDLQKILAGNVKGVKVNRVEVDSGGKIEIDFCCG
;
A
#
# COMPACT_ATOMS: atom_id res chain seq x y z
N MET A 1 23.17 -9.09 8.38
CA MET A 1 21.93 -9.10 7.56
C MET A 1 20.76 -9.02 8.52
N GLY A 2 19.78 -8.17 8.21
CA GLY A 2 18.55 -8.03 8.97
C GLY A 2 17.37 -8.59 8.18
N PHE A 3 16.35 -9.03 8.91
CA PHE A 3 15.14 -9.62 8.36
C PHE A 3 13.94 -9.09 9.13
N ILE A 4 12.89 -8.71 8.40
CA ILE A 4 11.59 -8.36 8.96
C ILE A 4 10.55 -9.28 8.31
N ALA A 5 9.70 -9.88 9.13
CA ALA A 5 8.48 -10.55 8.70
C ALA A 5 7.29 -9.99 9.47
N LEU A 6 6.21 -9.71 8.76
CA LEU A 6 4.95 -9.25 9.32
C LEU A 6 3.78 -9.67 8.43
N GLU A 7 2.57 -9.64 8.97
CA GLU A 7 1.36 -9.83 8.16
C GLU A 7 0.85 -8.49 7.57
N VAL A 8 0.20 -8.55 6.41
CA VAL A 8 -0.52 -7.42 5.80
C VAL A 8 -1.52 -6.83 6.80
N LYS A 9 -2.14 -7.67 7.63
CA LYS A 9 -3.02 -7.22 8.70
C LYS A 9 -2.30 -6.34 9.71
N GLU A 10 -1.11 -6.75 10.17
CA GLU A 10 -0.31 -5.97 11.11
C GLU A 10 0.15 -4.65 10.48
N LEU A 11 0.55 -4.66 9.20
CA LEU A 11 0.90 -3.45 8.47
C LEU A 11 -0.27 -2.46 8.43
N VAL A 12 -1.46 -2.94 8.05
CA VAL A 12 -2.68 -2.10 8.00
C VAL A 12 -3.04 -1.60 9.39
N ASP A 13 -3.00 -2.44 10.42
CA ASP A 13 -3.29 -2.04 11.81
C ASP A 13 -2.33 -0.96 12.30
N ILE A 14 -1.04 -1.03 11.95
CA ILE A 14 -0.06 0.02 12.24
C ILE A 14 -0.44 1.32 11.51
N LEU A 15 -0.75 1.26 10.22
CA LEU A 15 -1.14 2.45 9.46
C LEU A 15 -2.40 3.11 10.03
N LEU A 16 -3.43 2.33 10.36
CA LEU A 16 -4.69 2.82 10.91
C LEU A 16 -4.54 3.44 12.30
N LYS A 17 -3.53 3.03 13.09
CA LYS A 17 -3.21 3.66 14.38
C LYS A 17 -2.48 5.00 14.25
N ASN A 18 -1.85 5.25 13.10
CA ASN A 18 -1.01 6.43 12.88
C ASN A 18 -1.61 7.44 11.89
N VAL A 19 -2.81 7.17 11.37
CA VAL A 19 -3.51 8.02 10.41
C VAL A 19 -4.93 8.28 10.89
N ASP A 20 -5.33 9.55 10.89
CA ASP A 20 -6.73 9.91 11.11
C ASP A 20 -7.58 9.39 9.95
N MET A 21 -8.44 8.42 10.25
CA MET A 21 -9.28 7.81 9.23
C MET A 21 -10.31 8.84 8.73
N PRO A 22 -10.34 9.15 7.42
CA PRO A 22 -11.32 10.07 6.87
C PRO A 22 -12.74 9.58 7.12
N GLU A 23 -13.67 10.49 7.44
CA GLU A 23 -15.08 10.14 7.75
C GLU A 23 -15.80 9.37 6.63
N ILE A 24 -15.31 9.48 5.40
CA ILE A 24 -15.85 8.76 4.24
C ILE A 24 -15.53 7.25 4.30
N ILE A 25 -14.53 6.81 5.05
CA ILE A 25 -14.22 5.39 5.22
C ILE A 25 -15.13 4.83 6.32
N THR A 26 -15.86 3.75 6.02
CA THR A 26 -16.76 3.09 6.97
C THR A 26 -16.14 1.89 7.67
N LYS A 27 -15.29 1.17 6.94
CA LYS A 27 -14.64 -0.05 7.43
C LYS A 27 -13.37 -0.32 6.65
N VAL A 28 -12.43 -1.00 7.30
CA VAL A 28 -11.26 -1.60 6.67
C VAL A 28 -11.20 -3.06 7.13
N GLU A 29 -11.24 -3.99 6.20
CA GLU A 29 -11.17 -5.43 6.45
C GLU A 29 -9.94 -5.98 5.74
N VAL A 30 -9.18 -6.82 6.43
CA VAL A 30 -8.00 -7.48 5.88
C VAL A 30 -8.23 -8.98 5.89
N ASN A 31 -8.02 -9.61 4.73
CA ASN A 31 -8.06 -11.05 4.58
C ASN A 31 -6.86 -11.49 3.75
N LYS A 32 -5.88 -12.12 4.40
CA LYS A 32 -4.59 -12.48 3.79
C LYS A 32 -3.93 -11.24 3.16
N ASN A 33 -3.62 -11.28 1.86
CA ASN A 33 -3.03 -10.18 1.14
C ASN A 33 -4.06 -9.20 0.53
N GLU A 34 -5.35 -9.40 0.81
CA GLU A 34 -6.42 -8.54 0.32
C GLU A 34 -6.86 -7.55 1.40
N VAL A 35 -6.99 -6.29 1.03
CA VAL A 35 -7.51 -5.22 1.88
C VAL A 35 -8.77 -4.66 1.24
N VAL A 36 -9.86 -4.63 2.00
CA VAL A 36 -11.15 -4.14 1.55
C VAL A 36 -11.52 -2.91 2.37
N VAL A 37 -11.70 -1.79 1.67
CA VAL A 37 -12.06 -0.50 2.27
C VAL A 37 -13.51 -0.18 1.88
N GLY A 38 -14.39 -0.09 2.87
CA GLY A 38 -15.74 0.39 2.69
C GLY A 38 -15.78 1.91 2.67
N VAL A 39 -16.51 2.48 1.71
CA VAL A 39 -16.62 3.93 1.51
C VAL A 39 -18.10 4.33 1.58
N LYS A 40 -18.40 5.36 2.39
CA LYS A 40 -19.74 5.96 2.50
C LYS A 40 -20.18 6.49 1.14
N PRO A 41 -21.49 6.48 0.88
CA PRO A 41 -22.00 7.23 -0.25
C PRO A 41 -21.66 8.71 -0.08
N ALA A 42 -21.15 9.32 -1.14
CA ALA A 42 -20.96 10.77 -1.26
C ALA A 42 -21.91 11.28 -2.35
N ALA A 43 -22.09 12.59 -2.46
CA ALA A 43 -23.08 13.22 -3.36
C ALA A 43 -23.14 12.67 -4.80
N PHE A 44 -22.07 12.03 -5.29
CA PHE A 44 -22.00 11.43 -6.63
C PHE A 44 -21.53 9.95 -6.64
N LEU A 45 -21.36 9.30 -5.49
CA LEU A 45 -20.87 7.92 -5.41
C LEU A 45 -21.80 7.06 -4.52
N PRO A 46 -22.30 5.91 -5.01
CA PRO A 46 -23.01 4.97 -4.16
C PRO A 46 -22.09 4.40 -3.09
N GLN A 47 -22.66 3.77 -2.06
CA GLN A 47 -21.85 2.98 -1.12
C GLN A 47 -21.03 1.97 -1.92
N MET A 48 -19.71 1.98 -1.71
CA MET A 48 -18.80 1.17 -2.50
C MET A 48 -17.77 0.48 -1.63
N SER A 49 -17.28 -0.65 -2.13
CA SER A 49 -16.19 -1.41 -1.53
C SER A 49 -15.01 -1.36 -2.48
N LEU A 50 -13.89 -0.81 -2.01
CA LEU A 50 -12.63 -0.76 -2.73
C LEU A 50 -11.77 -1.92 -2.28
N LYS A 51 -11.48 -2.85 -3.19
CA LYS A 51 -10.61 -3.98 -2.93
C LYS A 51 -9.22 -3.69 -3.48
N PHE A 52 -8.22 -4.00 -2.67
CA PHE A 52 -6.81 -3.86 -2.96
C PHE A 52 -6.12 -5.19 -2.70
N THR A 53 -5.19 -5.57 -3.56
CA THR A 53 -4.34 -6.76 -3.35
C THR A 53 -2.91 -6.32 -3.16
N ILE A 54 -2.33 -6.61 -2.00
CA ILE A 54 -0.93 -6.36 -1.73
C ILE A 54 -0.11 -7.55 -2.25
N THR A 55 0.90 -7.26 -3.04
CA THR A 55 1.82 -8.24 -3.61
C THR A 55 3.22 -7.63 -3.69
N SER A 56 4.17 -8.39 -4.20
CA SER A 56 5.51 -7.92 -4.51
C SER A 56 5.82 -8.09 -6.00
N MET A 57 6.47 -7.09 -6.60
CA MET A 57 6.97 -7.17 -7.97
C MET A 57 8.38 -6.58 -8.02
N GLN A 58 9.36 -7.37 -8.46
CA GLN A 58 10.76 -6.95 -8.62
C GLN A 58 11.34 -6.24 -7.37
N ASN A 59 11.17 -6.83 -6.17
CA ASN A 59 11.59 -6.26 -4.88
C ASN A 59 10.90 -4.95 -4.46
N LYS A 60 9.76 -4.63 -5.07
CA LYS A 60 8.87 -3.55 -4.61
C LYS A 60 7.59 -4.13 -4.05
N LEU A 61 6.98 -3.40 -3.12
CA LEU A 61 5.61 -3.68 -2.71
C LEU A 61 4.67 -3.07 -3.75
N SER A 62 3.66 -3.83 -4.16
CA SER A 62 2.69 -3.43 -5.17
C SER A 62 1.28 -3.59 -4.64
N ILE A 63 0.48 -2.54 -4.72
CA ILE A 63 -0.91 -2.51 -4.28
C ILE A 63 -1.75 -2.47 -5.55
N LEU A 64 -2.31 -3.62 -5.94
CA LEU A 64 -3.15 -3.75 -7.12
C LEU A 64 -4.56 -3.26 -6.81
N PHE A 65 -5.16 -2.53 -7.74
CA PHE A 65 -6.53 -2.04 -7.64
C PHE A 65 -7.51 -3.06 -8.22
N ASP A 66 -8.71 -3.13 -7.66
CA ASP A 66 -9.84 -3.83 -8.28
C ASP A 66 -10.04 -3.35 -9.73
N PRO A 67 -9.93 -4.22 -10.76
CA PRO A 67 -10.06 -3.83 -12.15
C PRO A 67 -11.39 -3.13 -12.48
N SER A 68 -12.47 -3.46 -11.76
CA SER A 68 -13.78 -2.84 -11.95
C SER A 68 -13.86 -1.40 -11.44
N LYS A 69 -12.91 -0.98 -10.59
CA LYS A 69 -12.90 0.32 -9.90
C LYS A 69 -11.56 1.05 -10.02
N ASN A 70 -10.62 0.54 -10.82
CA ASN A 70 -9.26 1.05 -10.91
C ASN A 70 -9.18 2.53 -11.32
N LEU A 71 -10.03 2.97 -12.24
CA LEU A 71 -10.09 4.38 -12.68
C LEU A 71 -10.52 5.32 -11.56
N ILE A 72 -11.45 4.90 -10.70
CA ILE A 72 -11.93 5.69 -9.55
C ILE A 72 -10.80 5.82 -8.54
N VAL A 73 -10.16 4.69 -8.19
CA VAL A 73 -9.02 4.65 -7.26
C VAL A 73 -7.86 5.49 -7.78
N TYR A 74 -7.47 5.30 -9.04
CA TYR A 74 -6.41 6.05 -9.69
C TYR A 74 -6.71 7.55 -9.71
N GLY A 75 -7.92 7.95 -10.10
CA GLY A 75 -8.30 9.37 -10.12
C GLY A 75 -8.20 10.02 -8.73
N PHE A 76 -8.65 9.30 -7.69
CA PHE A 76 -8.55 9.78 -6.31
C PHE A 76 -7.10 9.91 -5.85
N LEU A 77 -6.28 8.86 -6.01
CA LEU A 77 -4.87 8.87 -5.61
C LEU A 77 -4.05 9.86 -6.43
N LEU A 78 -4.34 10.00 -7.72
CA LEU A 78 -3.66 10.97 -8.58
C LEU A 78 -3.93 12.39 -8.08
N GLY A 79 -5.18 12.71 -7.72
CA GLY A 79 -5.52 14.02 -7.16
C GLY A 79 -4.80 14.32 -5.85
N LYS A 80 -4.55 13.31 -5.01
CA LYS A 80 -3.82 13.46 -3.74
C LYS A 80 -2.31 13.55 -3.93
N LEU A 81 -1.75 12.72 -4.80
CA LEU A 81 -0.30 12.61 -5.03
C LEU A 81 0.23 13.60 -6.07
N LYS A 82 -0.64 14.37 -6.75
CA LYS A 82 -0.24 15.29 -7.82
C LYS A 82 0.77 16.33 -7.35
N ASP A 83 0.57 16.84 -6.15
CA ASP A 83 1.39 17.92 -5.57
C ASP A 83 2.50 17.37 -4.64
N GLU A 84 2.39 16.11 -4.23
CA GLU A 84 3.35 15.43 -3.36
C GLU A 84 4.23 14.47 -4.17
N LYS A 85 5.43 14.94 -4.56
CA LYS A 85 6.46 14.03 -5.09
C LYS A 85 7.11 13.25 -3.94
N ILE A 86 6.47 12.15 -3.54
CA ILE A 86 7.03 11.23 -2.56
C ILE A 86 7.99 10.28 -3.28
N GLU A 87 9.27 10.36 -2.94
CA GLU A 87 10.29 9.49 -3.51
C GLU A 87 10.00 8.02 -3.17
N GLY A 88 10.11 7.14 -4.17
CA GLY A 88 9.83 5.71 -4.02
C GLY A 88 8.35 5.33 -4.16
N LEU A 89 7.42 6.27 -4.27
CA LEU A 89 6.03 5.98 -4.64
C LEU A 89 5.80 6.25 -6.14
N GLN A 90 5.18 5.28 -6.82
CA GLN A 90 4.82 5.41 -8.22
C GLN A 90 3.39 4.92 -8.46
N LEU A 91 2.51 5.84 -8.86
CA LEU A 91 1.11 5.54 -9.16
C LEU A 91 0.94 5.18 -10.64
N PHE A 92 0.30 4.04 -10.89
CA PHE A 92 -0.16 3.58 -12.20
C PHE A 92 -1.69 3.46 -12.20
N LYS A 93 -2.29 3.31 -13.39
CA LYS A 93 -3.76 3.24 -13.55
C LYS A 93 -4.40 2.04 -12.82
N ASP A 94 -3.63 0.99 -12.62
CA ASP A 94 -4.06 -0.31 -12.10
C ASP A 94 -3.41 -0.67 -10.76
N ARG A 95 -2.39 0.09 -10.32
CA ARG A 95 -1.63 -0.22 -9.10
C ARG A 95 -0.88 0.98 -8.54
N LEU A 96 -0.50 0.89 -7.27
CA LEU A 96 0.51 1.73 -6.63
C LEU A 96 1.76 0.88 -6.34
N GLU A 97 2.92 1.31 -6.82
CA GLU A 97 4.20 0.68 -6.50
C GLU A 97 4.95 1.48 -5.43
N ILE A 98 5.55 0.75 -4.49
CA ILE A 98 6.30 1.27 -3.36
C ILE A 98 7.69 0.65 -3.38
N ASP A 99 8.68 1.48 -3.70
CA ASP A 99 10.10 1.15 -3.68
C ASP A 99 10.67 1.46 -2.29
N LEU A 100 10.72 0.43 -1.44
CA LEU A 100 11.22 0.55 -0.07
C LEU A 100 12.69 0.98 -0.02
N GLN A 101 13.51 0.62 -1.01
CA GLN A 101 14.91 1.06 -1.06
C GLN A 101 14.99 2.58 -1.17
N LYS A 102 14.15 3.20 -2.01
CA LYS A 102 14.12 4.65 -2.17
C LYS A 102 13.54 5.37 -0.95
N ILE A 103 12.46 4.84 -0.38
CA ILE A 103 11.84 5.40 0.84
C ILE A 103 12.82 5.38 2.02
N LEU A 104 13.54 4.28 2.18
CA LEU A 104 14.49 4.12 3.29
C LEU A 104 15.80 4.88 3.05
N ALA A 105 16.29 4.97 1.81
CA ALA A 105 17.53 5.70 1.51
C ALA A 105 17.47 7.19 1.90
N GLY A 106 16.29 7.81 1.82
CA GLY A 106 16.08 9.19 2.28
C GLY A 106 16.14 9.36 3.80
N ASN A 107 15.91 8.30 4.57
CA ASN A 107 15.71 8.36 6.02
C ASN A 107 16.77 7.59 6.84
N VAL A 108 17.37 6.55 6.28
CA VAL A 108 18.31 5.64 6.97
C VAL A 108 19.51 5.37 6.07
N LYS A 109 20.65 6.00 6.40
CA LYS A 109 21.91 5.78 5.67
C LYS A 109 22.42 4.35 5.85
N GLY A 110 22.98 3.78 4.79
CA GLY A 110 23.62 2.46 4.80
C GLY A 110 22.66 1.27 4.66
N VAL A 111 21.34 1.48 4.67
CA VAL A 111 20.37 0.39 4.48
C VAL A 111 20.21 0.05 3.00
N LYS A 112 20.40 -1.23 2.68
CA LYS A 112 20.14 -1.82 1.38
C LYS A 112 19.10 -2.92 1.49
N VAL A 113 17.97 -2.73 0.82
CA VAL A 113 16.89 -3.71 0.68
C VAL A 113 17.29 -4.70 -0.41
N ASN A 114 17.38 -5.97 -0.04
CA ASN A 114 17.81 -7.05 -0.93
C ASN A 114 16.61 -7.81 -1.53
N ARG A 115 15.53 -7.95 -0.75
CA ARG A 115 14.31 -8.65 -1.16
C ARG A 115 13.11 -8.03 -0.46
N VAL A 116 12.01 -7.94 -1.21
CA VAL A 116 10.67 -7.68 -0.68
C VAL A 116 9.75 -8.71 -1.30
N GLU A 117 9.11 -9.51 -0.47
CA GLU A 117 8.17 -10.53 -0.91
C GLU A 117 6.87 -10.43 -0.14
N VAL A 118 5.75 -10.59 -0.86
CA VAL A 118 4.43 -10.70 -0.26
C VAL A 118 3.76 -11.94 -0.83
N ASP A 119 3.44 -12.89 0.03
CA ASP A 119 2.79 -14.11 -0.39
C ASP A 119 1.25 -13.96 -0.44
N SER A 120 0.58 -14.95 -1.04
CA SER A 120 -0.89 -14.99 -1.09
C SER A 120 -1.56 -15.22 0.27
N GLY A 121 -0.81 -15.62 1.29
CA GLY A 121 -1.24 -15.73 2.67
C GLY A 121 -1.28 -14.37 3.39
N GLY A 122 -0.70 -13.33 2.80
CA GLY A 122 -0.58 -12.01 3.39
C GLY A 122 0.68 -11.83 4.24
N LYS A 123 1.65 -12.76 4.16
CA LYS A 123 2.95 -12.58 4.80
C LYS A 123 3.82 -11.67 3.97
N ILE A 124 4.41 -10.66 4.60
CA ILE A 124 5.39 -9.74 4.04
C ILE A 124 6.75 -10.09 4.61
N GLU A 125 7.74 -10.31 3.75
CA GLU A 125 9.12 -10.59 4.12
C GLU A 125 10.06 -9.57 3.47
N ILE A 126 10.95 -8.98 4.27
CA ILE A 126 11.92 -7.97 3.82
C ILE A 126 13.31 -8.36 4.31
N ASP A 127 14.20 -8.62 3.37
CA ASP A 127 15.62 -8.83 3.63
C ASP A 127 16.38 -7.53 3.41
N PHE A 128 17.22 -7.15 4.37
CA PHE A 128 18.07 -5.98 4.24
C PHE A 128 19.46 -6.18 4.83
N CYS A 129 20.41 -5.35 4.42
CA CYS A 129 21.69 -5.24 5.07
C CYS A 129 22.00 -3.78 5.41
N CYS A 130 22.79 -3.62 6.47
CA CYS A 130 23.40 -2.34 6.81
C CYS A 130 24.85 -2.41 6.32
N GLY A 131 25.22 -1.50 5.44
CA GLY A 131 26.61 -1.23 5.04
C GLY A 131 27.23 -0.15 5.90
#